data_AF-A0A914W1Y5-F1
#
_entry.id   AF-A0A914W1Y5-F1
#
_cell.length_a   1.000
_cell.length_b   1.000
_cell.length_c   1.000
_cell.angle_alpha   90.00
_cell.angle_beta   90.00
_cell.angle_gamma   90.00
#
_symmetry.space_group_name_H-M   'P 1'
#
loop_
_entity.id
_entity.type
_entity.pdbx_description
1 polymer ?
#
loop_
_entity_poly.entity_id
_entity_poly.type
_entity_poly.pdbx_seq_one_letter_code
_entity_poly.pdbx_strand_id
1 'polypeptide(L)'
;MPFPVLSVDPSGNALNDLPRQDWLIGNHSDELTPWIPVMAAKSASNFFLLPCCPFDFYGKFAKGRKSADGTTHFPSYIPYVRSICDDLGFDVEEDRLKIPSTKRACFIGTIPKCGLPADLNERIALLTNATGATPHFVARPAVEVIRNCIHLPIDFRKALTLKLFNMLLEAEPISTDTNVETGEIDDGRKPESITAPSGGTKSVDSESRNMLLPSPMASLADPEADTTVTAGATLKKWRKGGCISLADCATQLSADEKFQLKSQCGGLQTFLRNQHQVFSFETTGVRIRDWERFGPTKRAEKRSLCWFYANHPDGCPLTDDICTYLHTRAS
;
A
#
# COMPACT_ATOMS: atom_id res chain seq x y z
N MET A 1 -14.91 40.74 2.99
CA MET A 1 -13.71 40.91 3.83
C MET A 1 -13.00 39.57 3.83
N PRO A 2 -11.72 39.45 3.45
CA PRO A 2 -10.97 38.23 3.72
C PRO A 2 -10.90 38.04 5.24
N PHE A 3 -11.27 36.86 5.72
CA PHE A 3 -11.08 36.52 7.13
C PHE A 3 -9.59 36.62 7.46
N PRO A 4 -9.19 37.25 8.57
CA PRO A 4 -7.79 37.27 8.97
C PRO A 4 -7.30 35.82 9.11
N VAL A 5 -6.12 35.53 8.56
CA VAL A 5 -5.46 34.24 8.78
C VAL A 5 -5.02 34.21 10.24
N LEU A 6 -5.75 33.45 11.05
CA LEU A 6 -5.48 33.28 12.47
C LEU A 6 -4.67 31.99 12.67
N SER A 7 -3.53 32.10 13.35
CA SER A 7 -2.79 30.94 13.85
C SER A 7 -3.30 30.60 15.25
N VAL A 8 -3.83 29.40 15.44
CA VAL A 8 -4.36 28.95 16.72
C VAL A 8 -3.66 27.66 17.14
N ASP A 9 -3.23 27.61 18.40
CA ASP A 9 -2.78 26.37 19.04
C ASP A 9 -4.02 25.52 19.38
N PRO A 10 -4.17 24.31 18.79
CA PRO A 10 -5.33 23.46 19.04
C PRO A 10 -5.42 22.96 20.50
N SER A 11 -4.30 22.94 21.21
CA SER A 11 -4.22 22.58 22.63
C SER A 11 -4.49 23.77 23.57
N GLY A 12 -4.52 24.99 23.05
CA GLY A 12 -4.68 26.22 23.81
C GLY A 12 -6.14 26.66 24.03
N ASN A 13 -6.30 27.70 24.85
CA ASN A 13 -7.60 28.31 25.17
C ASN A 13 -8.10 29.29 24.10
N ALA A 14 -7.22 29.74 23.20
CA ALA A 14 -7.54 30.68 22.11
C ALA A 14 -8.55 30.11 21.09
N LEU A 15 -8.86 28.82 21.19
CA LEU A 15 -9.87 28.18 20.36
C LEU A 15 -11.30 28.69 20.63
N ASN A 16 -11.55 29.19 21.84
CA ASN A 16 -12.85 29.76 22.21
C ASN A 16 -13.12 31.09 21.51
N ASP A 17 -12.08 31.73 20.95
CA ASP A 17 -12.16 33.00 20.25
C ASP A 17 -12.33 32.82 18.72
N LEU A 18 -12.39 31.58 18.23
CA LEU A 18 -12.65 31.31 16.83
C LEU A 18 -14.09 31.72 16.48
N PRO A 19 -14.30 32.43 15.35
CA PRO A 19 -15.64 32.74 14.89
C PRO A 19 -16.39 31.44 14.62
N ARG A 20 -17.63 31.34 15.13
CA ARG A 20 -18.49 30.18 14.94
C ARG A 20 -18.55 29.80 13.46
N GLN A 21 -18.23 28.56 13.15
CA GLN A 21 -18.34 27.98 11.82
C GLN A 21 -19.41 26.89 11.83
N ASP A 22 -19.98 26.59 10.67
CA ASP A 22 -20.89 25.45 10.53
C ASP A 22 -20.10 24.15 10.34
N TRP A 23 -18.93 24.23 9.70
CA TRP A 23 -18.11 23.10 9.29
C TRP A 23 -16.62 23.37 9.44
N LEU A 24 -15.91 22.39 9.99
CA LEU A 24 -14.45 22.31 10.00
C LEU A 24 -13.99 21.20 9.04
N ILE A 25 -13.09 21.53 8.11
CA ILE A 25 -12.63 20.57 7.08
C ILE A 25 -11.18 20.18 7.36
N GLY A 26 -11.01 19.00 7.92
CA GLY A 26 -9.73 18.33 8.12
C GLY A 26 -9.27 17.55 6.88
N ASN A 27 -8.91 18.26 5.79
CA ASN A 27 -8.43 17.62 4.58
C ASN A 27 -6.91 17.35 4.66
N HIS A 28 -6.51 16.08 4.81
CA HIS A 28 -5.10 15.69 4.92
C HIS A 28 -4.34 16.45 6.03
N SER A 29 -4.97 16.58 7.20
CA SER A 29 -4.54 17.52 8.25
C SER A 29 -3.34 17.08 9.09
N ASP A 30 -2.60 16.05 8.68
CA ASP A 30 -1.36 15.61 9.33
C ASP A 30 -1.43 15.56 10.88
N GLU A 31 -0.57 16.29 11.57
CA GLU A 31 -0.48 16.34 13.03
C GLU A 31 -1.78 16.86 13.69
N LEU A 32 -2.61 17.62 12.94
CA LEU A 32 -3.90 18.14 13.42
C LEU A 32 -5.03 17.12 13.34
N THR A 33 -4.85 15.97 12.70
CA THR A 33 -5.91 14.97 12.51
C THR A 33 -6.74 14.68 13.78
N PRO A 34 -6.15 14.36 14.95
CA PRO A 34 -6.93 14.12 16.18
C PRO A 34 -7.46 15.42 16.82
N TRP A 35 -6.89 16.57 16.47
CA TRP A 35 -7.32 17.88 16.96
C TRP A 35 -8.55 18.43 16.23
N ILE A 36 -8.77 18.05 14.96
CA ILE A 36 -9.94 18.53 14.18
C ILE A 36 -11.27 18.27 14.91
N PRO A 37 -11.58 17.05 15.40
CA PRO A 37 -12.81 16.82 16.18
C PRO A 37 -12.89 17.64 17.46
N VAL A 38 -11.76 17.81 18.18
CA VAL A 38 -11.69 18.64 19.40
C VAL A 38 -12.00 20.11 19.08
N MET A 39 -11.44 20.62 17.99
CA MET A 39 -11.66 21.99 17.54
C MET A 39 -13.11 22.21 17.10
N ALA A 40 -13.68 21.24 16.38
CA ALA A 40 -15.08 21.26 15.99
C ALA A 40 -16.00 21.28 17.22
N ALA A 41 -15.69 20.47 18.24
CA ALA A 41 -16.47 20.41 19.47
C ALA A 41 -16.46 21.74 20.23
N LYS A 42 -15.27 22.33 20.41
CA LYS A 42 -15.12 23.63 21.10
C LYS A 42 -15.79 24.79 20.36
N SER A 43 -15.81 24.75 19.03
CA SER A 43 -16.44 25.79 18.20
C SER A 43 -17.91 25.53 17.90
N ALA A 44 -18.49 24.43 18.41
CA ALA A 44 -19.83 23.96 18.07
C ALA A 44 -20.07 23.87 16.54
N SER A 45 -19.08 23.30 15.83
CA SER A 45 -19.11 23.07 14.39
C SER A 45 -19.27 21.57 14.08
N ASN A 46 -19.85 21.25 12.93
CA ASN A 46 -19.71 19.91 12.33
C ASN A 46 -18.29 19.77 11.76
N PHE A 47 -17.89 18.55 11.40
CA PHE A 47 -16.60 18.36 10.74
C PHE A 47 -16.62 17.31 9.63
N PHE A 48 -15.70 17.50 8.68
CA PHE A 48 -15.22 16.48 7.77
C PHE A 48 -13.76 16.19 8.10
N LEU A 49 -13.34 14.93 8.14
CA LEU A 49 -11.97 14.55 8.46
C LEU A 49 -11.49 13.44 7.52
N LEU A 50 -10.36 13.68 6.84
CA LEU A 50 -9.64 12.68 6.07
C LEU A 50 -8.33 12.31 6.80
N PRO A 51 -8.36 11.31 7.69
CA PRO A 51 -7.22 10.95 8.53
C PRO A 51 -6.19 10.14 7.71
N CYS A 52 -5.33 10.80 6.94
CA CYS A 52 -4.35 10.12 6.07
C CYS A 52 -2.98 9.88 6.73
N CYS A 53 -2.65 10.60 7.78
CA CYS A 53 -1.35 10.56 8.43
C CYS A 53 -1.52 10.15 9.88
N PRO A 54 -0.96 9.00 10.31
CA PRO A 54 -1.22 8.45 11.62
C PRO A 54 -0.49 9.24 12.71
N PHE A 55 -1.17 10.23 13.26
CA PHE A 55 -0.75 11.03 14.42
C PHE A 55 -1.73 10.85 15.57
N ASP A 56 -1.19 10.73 16.78
CA ASP A 56 -1.93 11.01 18.00
C ASP A 56 -1.85 12.52 18.32
N PHE A 57 -2.38 12.96 19.46
CA PHE A 57 -2.42 14.37 19.83
C PHE A 57 -1.06 15.07 19.86
N TYR A 58 0.05 14.34 20.07
CA TYR A 58 1.36 14.94 20.36
C TYR A 58 2.50 14.37 19.52
N GLY A 59 2.23 13.37 18.68
CA GLY A 59 3.26 12.71 17.90
C GLY A 59 2.71 11.65 16.97
N LYS A 60 3.64 10.87 16.40
CA LYS A 60 3.27 9.78 15.51
C LYS A 60 2.54 8.71 16.29
N PHE A 61 1.38 8.30 15.78
CA PHE A 61 0.57 7.26 16.39
C PHE A 61 1.37 5.95 16.49
N ALA A 62 1.75 5.59 17.71
CA ALA A 62 2.47 4.37 18.02
C ALA A 62 1.50 3.36 18.63
N LYS A 63 1.29 2.21 17.98
CA LYS A 63 0.56 1.12 18.61
C LYS A 63 1.35 0.63 19.81
N GLY A 64 0.71 0.54 20.98
CA GLY A 64 1.23 -0.24 22.09
C GLY A 64 1.43 -1.70 21.66
N ARG A 65 2.69 -2.07 21.44
CA ARG A 65 3.21 -3.41 21.08
C ARG A 65 2.64 -4.05 19.81
N LYS A 66 3.53 -4.78 19.13
CA LYS A 66 3.32 -5.48 17.87
C LYS A 66 2.00 -6.28 17.91
N SER A 67 1.08 -6.00 17.00
CA SER A 67 0.09 -7.02 16.62
C SER A 67 0.87 -8.19 16.05
N ALA A 68 0.60 -9.40 16.54
CA ALA A 68 1.21 -10.63 16.04
C ALA A 68 0.98 -10.87 14.53
N ASP A 69 0.08 -10.09 13.91
CA ASP A 69 -0.43 -10.30 12.57
C ASP A 69 0.13 -9.33 11.50
N GLY A 70 1.17 -8.54 11.81
CA GLY A 70 1.86 -7.70 10.81
C GLY A 70 0.98 -6.64 10.12
N THR A 71 -0.22 -6.37 10.64
CA THR A 71 -1.21 -5.53 9.98
C THR A 71 -0.72 -4.07 9.91
N THR A 72 -0.87 -3.48 8.73
CA THR A 72 -0.42 -2.12 8.39
C THR A 72 -0.90 -1.05 9.39
N HIS A 73 -0.16 0.06 9.54
CA HIS A 73 -0.44 1.14 10.50
C HIS A 73 -1.83 1.79 10.36
N PHE A 74 -2.48 1.68 9.19
CA PHE A 74 -3.67 2.46 8.86
C PHE A 74 -5.00 1.85 9.34
N PRO A 75 -5.28 0.54 9.15
CA PRO A 75 -6.46 -0.11 9.72
C PRO A 75 -6.63 0.05 11.22
N SER A 76 -5.54 0.10 12.00
CA SER A 76 -5.63 0.36 13.45
C SER A 76 -5.82 1.83 13.81
N TYR A 77 -5.51 2.74 12.89
CA TYR A 77 -5.61 4.18 13.12
C TYR A 77 -7.04 4.69 12.97
N ILE A 78 -7.81 4.13 12.02
CA ILE A 78 -9.20 4.50 11.79
C ILE A 78 -10.07 4.33 13.05
N PRO A 79 -10.05 3.18 13.77
CA PRO A 79 -10.77 3.03 15.03
C PRO A 79 -10.34 4.01 16.13
N TYR A 80 -9.05 4.37 16.19
CA TYR A 80 -8.56 5.36 17.15
C TYR A 80 -9.11 6.76 16.88
N VAL A 81 -9.12 7.20 15.61
CA VAL A 81 -9.71 8.49 15.26
C VAL A 81 -11.21 8.49 15.50
N ARG A 82 -11.90 7.38 15.17
CA ARG A 82 -13.32 7.19 15.44
C ARG A 82 -13.62 7.31 16.95
N SER A 83 -12.84 6.65 17.81
CA SER A 83 -13.08 6.71 19.26
C SER A 83 -12.96 8.12 19.81
N ILE A 84 -12.03 8.94 19.30
CA ILE A 84 -11.96 10.36 19.68
C ILE A 84 -13.27 11.08 19.33
N CYS A 85 -13.83 10.83 18.14
CA CYS A 85 -15.05 11.48 17.69
C CYS A 85 -16.27 11.03 18.52
N ASP A 86 -16.35 9.74 18.81
CA ASP A 86 -17.41 9.15 19.64
C ASP A 86 -17.33 9.65 21.09
N ASP A 87 -16.12 9.73 21.67
CA ASP A 87 -15.90 10.22 23.04
C ASP A 87 -16.29 11.68 23.19
N LEU A 88 -16.11 12.50 22.14
CA LEU A 88 -16.58 13.88 22.08
C LEU A 88 -18.10 14.01 21.87
N GLY A 89 -18.79 12.90 21.56
CA GLY A 89 -20.24 12.84 21.43
C GLY A 89 -20.80 13.30 20.08
N PHE A 90 -20.03 13.15 19.00
CA PHE A 90 -20.55 13.40 17.65
C PHE A 90 -21.35 12.20 17.11
N ASP A 91 -22.32 12.48 16.23
CA ASP A 91 -22.89 11.48 15.34
C ASP A 91 -21.92 11.31 14.15
N VAL A 92 -21.17 10.21 14.13
CA VAL A 92 -20.08 9.98 13.18
C VAL A 92 -20.46 9.00 12.08
N GLU A 93 -20.41 9.46 10.85
CA GLU A 93 -20.50 8.61 9.66
C GLU A 93 -19.10 8.39 9.07
N GLU A 94 -18.83 7.16 8.59
CA GLU A 94 -17.61 6.84 7.86
C GLU A 94 -17.94 6.57 6.41
N ASP A 95 -17.22 7.21 5.51
CA ASP A 95 -17.35 7.01 4.06
C ASP A 95 -15.97 6.79 3.42
N ARG A 96 -15.99 6.32 2.17
CA ARG A 96 -14.80 5.99 1.39
C ARG A 96 -14.74 6.80 0.12
N LEU A 97 -13.80 7.75 0.08
CA LEU A 97 -13.62 8.67 -1.01
C LEU A 97 -13.11 7.99 -2.30
N LYS A 98 -13.57 8.50 -3.44
CA LYS A 98 -13.08 8.15 -4.78
C LYS A 98 -11.79 8.90 -5.14
N ILE A 99 -10.74 8.71 -4.33
CA ILE A 99 -9.41 9.29 -4.55
C ILE A 99 -8.36 8.20 -4.85
N PRO A 100 -7.26 8.52 -5.56
CA PRO A 100 -6.19 7.58 -5.87
C PRO A 100 -5.24 7.34 -4.68
N SER A 101 -5.79 7.19 -3.47
CA SER A 101 -5.06 6.90 -2.22
C SER A 101 -5.54 5.59 -1.62
N THR A 102 -4.63 4.83 -1.01
CA THR A 102 -4.99 3.68 -0.18
C THR A 102 -5.62 4.11 1.15
N LYS A 103 -5.35 5.35 1.57
CA LYS A 103 -5.87 6.01 2.76
C LYS A 103 -6.97 6.96 2.36
N ARG A 104 -8.16 6.40 2.17
CA ARG A 104 -9.33 7.07 1.58
C ARG A 104 -10.61 6.94 2.40
N ALA A 105 -10.51 6.43 3.61
CA ALA A 105 -11.62 6.50 4.57
C ALA A 105 -11.67 7.92 5.14
N CYS A 106 -12.86 8.49 5.26
CA CYS A 106 -13.10 9.79 5.89
C CYS A 106 -14.24 9.69 6.90
N PHE A 107 -14.23 10.62 7.84
CA PHE A 107 -15.28 10.78 8.84
C PHE A 107 -16.06 12.06 8.60
N ILE A 108 -17.37 11.98 8.79
CA ILE A 108 -18.28 13.12 8.83
C ILE A 108 -18.89 13.10 10.22
N GLY A 109 -18.54 14.09 11.04
CA GLY A 109 -19.09 14.24 12.39
C GLY A 109 -20.11 15.36 12.41
N THR A 110 -21.33 15.04 12.84
CA THR A 110 -22.40 16.02 13.02
C THR A 110 -22.77 16.15 14.48
N ILE A 111 -23.15 17.36 14.90
CA ILE A 111 -23.59 17.60 16.26
C ILE A 111 -24.99 16.97 16.43
N PRO A 112 -25.20 16.08 17.41
CA PRO A 112 -26.50 15.48 17.65
C PRO A 112 -27.56 16.53 17.96
N LYS A 113 -28.84 16.19 17.74
CA LYS A 113 -29.96 17.11 18.05
C LYS A 113 -30.03 17.52 19.52
N CYS A 114 -29.55 16.66 20.42
CA CYS A 114 -29.45 16.94 21.85
C CYS A 114 -28.25 17.81 22.25
N GLY A 115 -27.40 18.18 21.28
CA GLY A 115 -26.15 18.89 21.52
C GLY A 115 -25.00 17.95 21.90
N LEU A 116 -23.81 18.53 22.04
CA LEU A 116 -22.63 17.82 22.55
C LEU A 116 -22.76 17.60 24.08
N PRO A 117 -22.03 16.62 24.64
CA PRO A 117 -22.08 16.32 26.08
C PRO A 117 -21.75 17.53 26.96
N ALA A 118 -22.42 17.66 28.12
CA ALA A 118 -22.18 18.76 29.06
C ALA A 118 -20.78 18.71 29.71
N ASP A 119 -20.21 17.52 29.83
CA ASP A 119 -18.87 17.21 30.34
C ASP A 119 -17.77 17.29 29.25
N LEU A 120 -18.03 18.01 28.15
CA LEU A 120 -17.12 18.10 27.00
C LEU A 120 -15.67 18.50 27.38
N ASN A 121 -15.50 19.47 28.27
CA ASN A 121 -14.16 19.91 28.68
C ASN A 121 -13.40 18.82 29.45
N GLU A 122 -14.09 18.01 30.25
CA GLU A 122 -13.50 16.89 30.98
C GLU A 122 -13.10 15.77 30.01
N ARG A 123 -13.97 15.46 29.04
CA ARG A 123 -13.68 14.49 27.96
C ARG A 123 -12.47 14.91 27.14
N ILE A 124 -12.39 16.19 26.74
CA ILE A 124 -11.22 16.73 26.03
C ILE A 124 -9.97 16.59 26.90
N ALA A 125 -10.03 16.97 28.18
CA ALA A 125 -8.89 16.86 29.09
C ALA A 125 -8.40 15.41 29.27
N LEU A 126 -9.32 14.43 29.31
CA LEU A 126 -9.01 13.00 29.36
C LEU A 126 -8.36 12.53 28.05
N LEU A 127 -8.94 12.86 26.90
CA LEU A 127 -8.42 12.50 25.57
C LEU A 127 -7.02 13.03 25.32
N THR A 128 -6.77 14.27 25.75
CA THR A 128 -5.48 14.94 25.55
C THR A 128 -4.51 14.71 26.73
N ASN A 129 -4.83 13.85 27.71
CA ASN A 129 -4.00 13.62 28.90
C ASN A 129 -3.52 14.92 29.59
N ALA A 130 -4.39 15.92 29.71
CA ALA A 130 -4.06 17.24 30.24
C ALA A 130 -3.71 17.25 31.75
N THR A 131 -3.79 16.10 32.44
CA THR A 131 -3.57 15.93 33.89
C THR A 131 -2.18 15.42 34.27
N GLY A 132 -1.28 15.20 33.29
CA GLY A 132 0.14 14.86 33.50
C GLY A 132 1.10 16.00 33.09
N ALA A 133 2.42 15.76 33.10
CA ALA A 133 3.39 16.69 32.50
C ALA A 133 3.09 16.82 31.00
N THR A 134 2.41 17.90 30.60
CA THR A 134 1.76 17.98 29.29
C THR A 134 2.80 18.09 28.17
N PRO A 135 2.85 17.16 27.21
CA PRO A 135 3.48 17.42 25.93
C PRO A 135 2.72 18.56 25.22
N HIS A 136 3.44 19.45 24.54
CA HIS A 136 2.84 20.51 23.73
C HIS A 136 2.60 20.02 22.31
N PHE A 137 1.54 20.51 21.65
CA PHE A 137 1.36 20.30 20.21
C PHE A 137 2.56 20.90 19.45
N VAL A 138 3.16 20.12 18.55
CA VAL A 138 4.27 20.58 17.72
C VAL A 138 3.88 20.46 16.27
N ALA A 139 3.61 21.61 15.64
CA ALA A 139 3.35 21.68 14.22
C ALA A 139 4.61 21.33 13.40
N ARG A 140 4.42 20.80 12.19
CA ARG A 140 5.51 20.65 11.24
C ARG A 140 6.17 22.01 10.93
N PRO A 141 7.50 22.06 10.74
CA PRO A 141 8.15 23.23 10.18
C PRO A 141 7.52 23.64 8.84
N ALA A 142 7.45 24.94 8.55
CA ALA A 142 6.82 25.46 7.31
C ALA A 142 7.44 24.92 6.01
N VAL A 143 8.68 24.43 6.07
CA VAL A 143 9.38 23.84 4.92
C VAL A 143 9.59 22.35 5.15
N GLU A 144 8.96 21.53 4.31
CA GLU A 144 9.24 20.10 4.25
C GLU A 144 10.59 19.84 3.59
N VAL A 145 11.47 19.14 4.30
CA VAL A 145 12.68 18.60 3.69
C VAL A 145 12.28 17.41 2.83
N ILE A 146 12.32 17.57 1.51
CA ILE A 146 12.06 16.50 0.55
C ILE A 146 13.15 15.42 0.74
N ARG A 147 12.75 14.21 1.17
CA ARG A 147 13.65 13.07 1.40
C ARG A 147 13.53 11.99 0.32
N ASN A 148 13.34 12.40 -0.92
CA ASN A 148 13.30 11.50 -2.06
C ASN A 148 14.54 11.72 -2.94
N CYS A 149 14.88 10.73 -3.75
CA CYS A 149 16.00 10.82 -4.68
C CYS A 149 15.68 11.67 -5.92
N ILE A 150 14.68 12.58 -5.87
CA ILE A 150 14.25 13.34 -7.04
C ILE A 150 15.30 14.33 -7.52
N HIS A 151 16.09 14.88 -6.60
CA HIS A 151 17.13 15.87 -6.91
C HIS A 151 18.42 15.24 -7.44
N LEU A 152 18.52 13.91 -7.48
CA LEU A 152 19.64 13.26 -8.16
C LEU A 152 19.53 13.48 -9.67
N PRO A 153 20.61 13.89 -10.35
CA PRO A 153 20.65 14.01 -11.80
C PRO A 153 20.10 12.74 -12.47
N ILE A 154 19.31 12.91 -13.52
CA ILE A 154 18.66 11.76 -14.17
C ILE A 154 19.68 10.75 -14.71
N ASP A 155 20.81 11.23 -15.21
CA ASP A 155 21.89 10.39 -15.72
C ASP A 155 22.59 9.62 -14.60
N PHE A 156 22.79 10.25 -13.45
CA PHE A 156 23.29 9.54 -12.26
C PHE A 156 22.33 8.42 -11.85
N ARG A 157 21.01 8.72 -11.81
CA ARG A 157 20.00 7.69 -11.48
C ARG A 157 19.99 6.55 -12.48
N LYS A 158 20.09 6.84 -13.78
CA LYS A 158 20.14 5.82 -14.84
C LYS A 158 21.41 4.97 -14.73
N ALA A 159 22.57 5.59 -14.61
CA ALA A 159 23.86 4.90 -14.50
C ALA A 159 23.92 4.00 -13.26
N LEU A 160 23.50 4.52 -12.10
CA LEU A 160 23.47 3.76 -10.87
C LEU A 160 22.46 2.60 -10.92
N THR A 161 21.29 2.81 -11.52
CA THR A 161 20.30 1.73 -11.73
C THR A 161 20.88 0.63 -12.60
N LEU A 162 21.54 0.97 -13.71
CA LEU A 162 22.15 -0.01 -14.61
C LEU A 162 23.30 -0.77 -13.94
N LYS A 163 24.16 -0.06 -13.20
CA LYS A 163 25.26 -0.66 -12.42
C LYS A 163 24.76 -1.70 -11.42
N LEU A 164 23.76 -1.33 -10.60
CA LEU A 164 23.17 -2.24 -9.60
C LEU A 164 22.42 -3.39 -10.27
N PHE A 165 21.76 -3.14 -11.40
CA PHE A 165 21.09 -4.18 -12.17
C PHE A 165 22.08 -5.22 -12.71
N ASN A 166 23.18 -4.81 -13.34
CA ASN A 166 24.18 -5.73 -13.89
C ASN A 166 24.81 -6.59 -12.79
N MET A 167 25.09 -5.98 -11.64
CA MET A 167 25.59 -6.71 -10.47
C MET A 167 24.62 -7.81 -10.02
N LEU A 168 23.31 -7.52 -9.97
CA LEU A 168 22.30 -8.53 -9.65
C LEU A 168 22.14 -9.58 -10.75
N LEU A 169 22.28 -9.19 -12.01
CA LEU A 169 22.16 -10.09 -13.15
C LEU A 169 23.31 -11.11 -13.20
N GLU A 170 24.51 -10.70 -12.80
CA GLU A 170 25.72 -11.52 -12.74
C GLU A 170 25.82 -12.36 -11.46
N ALA A 171 25.08 -12.01 -10.41
CA ALA A 171 25.06 -12.79 -9.17
C ALA A 171 24.46 -14.18 -9.39
N GLU A 172 25.08 -15.19 -8.80
CA GLU A 172 24.59 -16.57 -8.90
C GLU A 172 23.19 -16.70 -8.28
N PRO A 173 22.25 -17.37 -8.96
CA PRO A 173 20.93 -17.61 -8.41
C PRO A 173 21.07 -18.56 -7.21
N ILE A 174 20.50 -18.16 -6.06
CA ILE A 174 20.38 -19.05 -4.89
C ILE A 174 19.60 -20.29 -5.34
N SER A 175 20.27 -21.44 -5.40
CA SER A 175 19.64 -22.73 -5.67
C SER A 175 18.66 -23.02 -4.55
N THR A 176 17.37 -23.05 -4.88
CA THR A 176 16.32 -23.53 -3.99
C THR A 176 15.83 -24.86 -4.52
N ASP A 177 16.74 -25.82 -4.62
CA ASP A 177 16.41 -27.24 -4.80
C ASP A 177 16.81 -27.98 -3.51
N THR A 178 15.93 -27.91 -2.51
CA THR A 178 15.85 -28.96 -1.50
C THR A 178 14.47 -29.57 -1.60
N ASN A 179 14.40 -30.70 -2.29
CA ASN A 179 13.33 -31.68 -2.13
C ASN A 179 13.15 -31.94 -0.64
N VAL A 180 12.05 -31.49 -0.06
CA VAL A 180 11.57 -32.02 1.21
C VAL A 180 10.77 -33.26 0.84
N GLU A 181 11.42 -34.41 0.95
CA GLU A 181 10.75 -35.69 1.07
C GLU A 181 9.71 -35.60 2.18
N THR A 182 8.46 -35.87 1.82
CA THR A 182 7.38 -36.06 2.76
C THR A 182 7.60 -37.41 3.45
N GLY A 183 8.31 -37.36 4.58
CA GLY A 183 8.37 -38.48 5.52
C GLY A 183 7.00 -38.68 6.16
N GLU A 184 6.32 -39.74 5.75
CA GLU A 184 5.18 -40.33 6.44
C GLU A 184 5.56 -40.63 7.89
N ILE A 185 4.76 -40.10 8.83
CA ILE A 185 4.75 -40.59 10.21
C ILE A 185 3.40 -41.26 10.41
N ASP A 186 3.48 -42.58 10.50
CA ASP A 186 2.48 -43.53 10.95
C ASP A 186 2.03 -43.20 12.37
N ASP A 187 0.72 -43.07 12.59
CA ASP A 187 0.14 -43.35 13.90
C ASP A 187 -1.34 -43.75 13.77
N GLY A 188 -1.59 -45.05 13.99
CA GLY A 188 -2.57 -45.49 14.98
C GLY A 188 -4.06 -45.36 14.66
N ARG A 189 -4.60 -46.36 13.96
CA ARG A 189 -6.04 -46.66 13.86
C ARG A 189 -6.60 -47.24 15.18
N LYS A 190 -7.73 -46.72 15.69
CA LYS A 190 -9.04 -47.44 15.70
C LYS A 190 -10.25 -46.61 16.20
N PRO A 191 -11.49 -47.03 15.84
CA PRO A 191 -12.69 -46.20 15.74
C PRO A 191 -13.81 -46.57 16.72
N GLU A 192 -14.74 -45.64 16.95
CA GLU A 192 -16.12 -45.85 17.45
C GLU A 192 -16.94 -44.61 17.05
N SER A 193 -18.27 -44.57 16.87
CA SER A 193 -19.30 -45.53 16.48
C SER A 193 -20.52 -44.70 16.04
N ILE A 194 -21.51 -45.37 15.44
CA ILE A 194 -22.68 -44.84 14.74
C ILE A 194 -23.74 -44.27 15.71
N THR A 195 -24.46 -43.19 15.32
CA THR A 195 -25.94 -43.15 15.33
C THR A 195 -26.51 -41.86 14.71
N ALA A 196 -27.35 -42.04 13.69
CA ALA A 196 -28.36 -41.07 13.26
C ALA A 196 -29.65 -41.31 14.06
N PRO A 197 -30.60 -40.35 14.04
CA PRO A 197 -31.83 -40.69 13.34
C PRO A 197 -32.43 -39.58 12.46
N SER A 198 -33.05 -40.13 11.42
CA SER A 198 -34.04 -39.69 10.43
C SER A 198 -35.21 -38.79 10.85
N GLY A 199 -35.69 -38.03 9.84
CA GLY A 199 -37.11 -37.79 9.52
C GLY A 199 -37.63 -36.38 9.84
N GLY A 200 -38.31 -35.63 8.96
CA GLY A 200 -38.77 -35.86 7.59
C GLY A 200 -39.54 -34.63 7.04
N THR A 201 -39.57 -34.54 5.70
CA THR A 201 -40.63 -34.01 4.80
C THR A 201 -41.24 -32.62 5.03
N LYS A 202 -41.18 -31.75 4.01
CA LYS A 202 -42.23 -31.62 2.97
C LYS A 202 -41.81 -30.69 1.81
N SER A 203 -42.16 -31.15 0.61
CA SER A 203 -42.20 -30.54 -0.72
C SER A 203 -43.05 -29.26 -0.80
N VAL A 204 -42.82 -28.39 -1.80
CA VAL A 204 -43.67 -28.21 -3.00
C VAL A 204 -42.88 -27.49 -4.12
N ASP A 205 -43.15 -28.00 -5.32
CA ASP A 205 -42.74 -27.74 -6.70
C ASP A 205 -42.73 -26.30 -7.24
N SER A 206 -41.92 -26.01 -8.28
CA SER A 206 -42.41 -26.06 -9.68
C SER A 206 -41.38 -25.55 -10.73
N GLU A 207 -41.18 -26.41 -11.74
CA GLU A 207 -41.04 -26.16 -13.19
C GLU A 207 -39.80 -25.37 -13.69
N SER A 208 -38.74 -26.02 -14.21
CA SER A 208 -38.59 -26.74 -15.50
C SER A 208 -38.83 -25.91 -16.77
N ARG A 209 -37.75 -25.64 -17.52
CA ARG A 209 -37.72 -25.83 -18.98
C ARG A 209 -36.30 -25.97 -19.52
N ASN A 210 -36.04 -27.18 -20.01
CA ASN A 210 -34.89 -27.65 -20.76
C ASN A 210 -35.10 -27.35 -22.25
N MET A 211 -34.05 -27.03 -23.02
CA MET A 211 -33.95 -27.43 -24.43
C MET A 211 -32.49 -27.46 -24.89
N LEU A 212 -32.17 -28.60 -25.51
CA LEU A 212 -30.87 -29.04 -25.99
C LEU A 212 -30.89 -29.06 -27.54
N LEU A 213 -29.71 -28.83 -28.15
CA LEU A 213 -29.22 -29.29 -29.47
C LEU A 213 -29.67 -28.57 -30.76
N PRO A 214 -28.96 -28.76 -31.91
CA PRO A 214 -27.64 -29.40 -32.16
C PRO A 214 -26.67 -28.60 -33.07
N SER A 215 -25.42 -29.08 -33.17
CA SER A 215 -24.44 -28.79 -34.24
C SER A 215 -24.81 -29.43 -35.59
N PRO A 216 -24.12 -29.05 -36.69
CA PRO A 216 -23.77 -30.01 -37.74
C PRO A 216 -22.28 -29.99 -38.16
N MET A 217 -21.78 -31.17 -38.55
CA MET A 217 -20.50 -31.42 -39.25
C MET A 217 -20.65 -31.31 -40.78
N ALA A 218 -19.56 -30.95 -41.48
CA ALA A 218 -18.99 -31.54 -42.72
C ALA A 218 -17.95 -30.55 -43.33
N SER A 219 -16.64 -30.81 -43.29
CA SER A 219 -15.81 -31.62 -44.22
C SER A 219 -15.48 -30.94 -45.57
N LEU A 220 -14.20 -30.60 -45.81
CA LEU A 220 -13.32 -31.19 -46.86
C LEU A 220 -12.07 -30.31 -47.20
N ALA A 221 -10.91 -30.98 -47.15
CA ALA A 221 -9.72 -30.90 -48.02
C ALA A 221 -8.69 -29.75 -47.91
N ASP A 222 -7.45 -30.17 -47.57
CA ASP A 222 -6.16 -29.51 -47.76
C ASP A 222 -5.77 -29.34 -49.25
N PRO A 223 -4.71 -28.58 -49.60
CA PRO A 223 -3.40 -29.24 -49.68
C PRO A 223 -2.20 -28.45 -49.13
N GLU A 224 -1.13 -29.21 -48.98
CA GLU A 224 0.16 -29.02 -48.32
C GLU A 224 1.04 -27.85 -48.84
N ALA A 225 1.86 -27.32 -47.92
CA ALA A 225 3.18 -26.79 -48.23
C ALA A 225 4.14 -27.09 -47.07
N ASP A 226 4.98 -28.09 -47.31
CA ASP A 226 6.13 -28.56 -46.54
C ASP A 226 7.24 -27.51 -46.50
N THR A 227 7.74 -27.14 -45.31
CA THR A 227 9.14 -26.74 -45.12
C THR A 227 9.58 -26.92 -43.65
N THR A 228 10.13 -28.11 -43.37
CA THR A 228 11.24 -28.37 -42.42
C THR A 228 11.20 -27.69 -41.04
N VAL A 229 10.69 -28.42 -40.03
CA VAL A 229 10.91 -28.11 -38.62
C VAL A 229 12.29 -28.64 -38.20
N THR A 230 13.27 -27.75 -38.08
CA THR A 230 14.55 -28.06 -37.46
C THR A 230 14.39 -28.08 -35.94
N ALA A 231 14.89 -29.15 -35.33
CA ALA A 231 14.90 -29.39 -33.89
C ALA A 231 15.63 -28.29 -33.09
N GLY A 232 15.10 -27.98 -31.89
CA GLY A 232 15.92 -27.54 -30.76
C GLY A 232 16.07 -26.04 -30.51
N ALA A 233 14.98 -25.26 -30.48
CA ALA A 233 15.00 -23.98 -29.75
C ALA A 233 14.68 -24.25 -28.27
N THR A 234 15.72 -24.39 -27.43
CA THR A 234 15.53 -24.25 -25.99
C THR A 234 14.92 -22.87 -25.73
N LEU A 235 13.71 -22.81 -25.16
CA LEU A 235 13.13 -21.55 -24.67
C LEU A 235 14.15 -20.94 -23.70
N LYS A 236 14.83 -19.88 -24.13
CA LYS A 236 15.87 -19.24 -23.36
C LYS A 236 15.23 -18.64 -22.10
N LYS A 237 15.42 -19.30 -20.97
CA LYS A 237 14.89 -18.89 -19.67
C LYS A 237 15.36 -17.46 -19.35
N TRP A 238 14.43 -16.55 -19.06
CA TRP A 238 14.74 -15.16 -18.73
C TRP A 238 15.66 -15.08 -17.50
N ARG A 239 16.74 -14.30 -17.60
CA ARG A 239 17.73 -14.22 -16.52
C ARG A 239 17.25 -13.32 -15.38
N LYS A 240 16.71 -13.96 -14.34
CA LYS A 240 16.27 -13.28 -13.11
C LYS A 240 17.38 -12.76 -12.20
N GLY A 241 18.63 -13.14 -12.46
CA GLY A 241 19.79 -12.82 -11.60
C GLY A 241 19.73 -13.49 -10.23
N GLY A 242 20.62 -13.05 -9.35
CA GLY A 242 20.73 -13.46 -7.96
C GLY A 242 20.07 -12.48 -6.97
N CYS A 243 20.29 -12.73 -5.69
CA CYS A 243 19.89 -11.85 -4.59
C CYS A 243 21.15 -11.39 -3.84
N ILE A 244 21.31 -10.09 -3.65
CA ILE A 244 22.48 -9.49 -2.99
C ILE A 244 22.02 -8.72 -1.76
N SER A 245 22.80 -8.79 -0.67
CA SER A 245 22.50 -8.03 0.54
C SER A 245 22.66 -6.52 0.32
N LEU A 246 21.93 -5.71 1.09
CA LEU A 246 22.09 -4.24 1.02
C LEU A 246 23.53 -3.79 1.35
N ALA A 247 24.23 -4.53 2.20
CA ALA A 247 25.61 -4.25 2.57
C ALA A 247 26.53 -4.47 1.37
N ASP A 248 26.38 -5.59 0.66
CA ASP A 248 27.18 -5.91 -0.52
C ASP A 248 26.87 -4.99 -1.70
N CYS A 249 25.60 -4.60 -1.89
CA CYS A 249 25.28 -3.55 -2.85
C CYS A 249 26.00 -2.23 -2.51
N ALA A 250 26.15 -1.91 -1.22
CA ALA A 250 26.82 -0.69 -0.78
C ALA A 250 28.35 -0.77 -0.91
N THR A 251 28.99 -1.94 -0.75
CA THR A 251 30.46 -2.04 -0.89
C THR A 251 30.91 -1.71 -2.32
N GLN A 252 30.09 -2.04 -3.31
CA GLN A 252 30.36 -1.81 -4.73
C GLN A 252 30.11 -0.36 -5.20
N LEU A 253 29.61 0.50 -4.32
CA LEU A 253 29.43 1.93 -4.62
C LEU A 253 30.69 2.73 -4.30
N SER A 254 31.03 3.65 -5.19
CA SER A 254 32.12 4.61 -4.99
C SER A 254 31.83 5.55 -3.82
N ALA A 255 32.86 6.24 -3.33
CA ALA A 255 32.69 7.24 -2.28
C ALA A 255 31.73 8.36 -2.72
N ASP A 256 31.83 8.80 -3.97
CA ASP A 256 30.98 9.85 -4.54
C ASP A 256 29.52 9.40 -4.69
N GLU A 257 29.27 8.17 -5.14
CA GLU A 257 27.93 7.60 -5.23
C GLU A 257 27.27 7.52 -3.85
N LYS A 258 28.03 7.06 -2.83
CA LYS A 258 27.57 7.00 -1.44
C LYS A 258 27.27 8.40 -0.90
N PHE A 259 28.11 9.39 -1.22
CA PHE A 259 27.91 10.77 -0.79
C PHE A 259 26.65 11.37 -1.41
N GLN A 260 26.45 11.22 -2.72
CA GLN A 260 25.26 11.73 -3.42
C GLN A 260 23.97 11.04 -2.94
N LEU A 261 24.01 9.75 -2.61
CA LEU A 261 22.85 9.06 -2.05
C LEU A 261 22.53 9.52 -0.61
N LYS A 262 23.56 9.81 0.20
CA LYS A 262 23.39 10.29 1.58
C LYS A 262 22.89 11.73 1.65
N SER A 263 23.28 12.58 0.70
CA SER A 263 22.84 13.99 0.67
C SER A 263 21.33 14.15 0.43
N GLN A 264 20.65 13.11 -0.05
CA GLN A 264 19.21 13.08 -0.33
C GLN A 264 18.36 12.38 0.75
N CYS A 265 18.87 12.29 1.98
CA CYS A 265 18.17 11.83 3.19
C CYS A 265 17.57 10.40 3.16
N GLY A 266 17.81 9.61 2.11
CA GLY A 266 17.25 8.26 1.94
C GLY A 266 18.26 7.15 1.65
N GLY A 267 19.48 7.48 1.23
CA GLY A 267 20.53 6.51 0.94
C GLY A 267 20.18 5.50 -0.16
N LEU A 268 20.98 4.42 -0.24
CA LEU A 268 20.84 3.36 -1.25
C LEU A 268 19.50 2.64 -1.18
N GLN A 269 19.00 2.37 0.04
CA GLN A 269 17.75 1.65 0.22
C GLN A 269 16.56 2.43 -0.37
N THR A 270 16.49 3.74 -0.14
CA THR A 270 15.42 4.58 -0.71
C THR A 270 15.54 4.69 -2.22
N PHE A 271 16.77 4.79 -2.74
CA PHE A 271 17.02 4.78 -4.18
C PHE A 271 16.47 3.52 -4.85
N LEU A 272 16.81 2.34 -4.33
CA LEU A 272 16.34 1.05 -4.83
C LEU A 272 14.81 0.91 -4.76
N ARG A 273 14.19 1.38 -3.67
CA ARG A 273 12.71 1.39 -3.53
C ARG A 273 12.03 2.28 -4.56
N ASN A 274 12.66 3.40 -4.92
CA ASN A 274 12.13 4.32 -5.93
C ASN A 274 12.19 3.72 -7.34
N GLN A 275 13.21 2.91 -7.64
CA GLN A 275 13.37 2.18 -8.90
C GLN A 275 12.51 0.90 -8.95
N HIS A 276 11.22 1.05 -8.67
CA HIS A 276 10.27 -0.05 -8.58
C HIS A 276 10.09 -0.84 -9.88
N GLN A 277 10.38 -0.27 -11.05
CA GLN A 277 10.35 -1.08 -12.27
C GLN A 277 11.38 -2.20 -12.21
N VAL A 278 12.55 -1.96 -11.61
CA VAL A 278 13.74 -2.81 -11.75
C VAL A 278 13.96 -3.69 -10.53
N PHE A 279 13.81 -3.16 -9.31
CA PHE A 279 14.22 -3.86 -8.09
C PHE A 279 13.03 -4.27 -7.21
N SER A 280 13.21 -5.37 -6.49
CA SER A 280 12.33 -5.83 -5.42
C SER A 280 13.15 -6.21 -4.18
N PHE A 281 12.52 -6.05 -3.01
CA PHE A 281 13.13 -6.39 -1.72
C PHE A 281 12.55 -7.70 -1.21
N GLU A 282 13.44 -8.61 -0.80
CA GLU A 282 13.10 -9.84 -0.10
C GLU A 282 13.73 -9.82 1.30
N THR A 283 13.40 -10.81 2.13
CA THR A 283 13.96 -10.96 3.48
C THR A 283 15.48 -11.09 3.47
N THR A 284 16.04 -11.66 2.40
CA THR A 284 17.47 -11.95 2.23
C THR A 284 18.24 -10.85 1.50
N GLY A 285 17.57 -9.88 0.86
CA GLY A 285 18.27 -8.81 0.15
C GLY A 285 17.46 -8.17 -0.98
N VAL A 286 18.19 -7.69 -1.98
CA VAL A 286 17.68 -6.99 -3.17
C VAL A 286 17.86 -7.90 -4.37
N ARG A 287 16.86 -7.94 -5.25
CA ARG A 287 16.88 -8.73 -6.49
C ARG A 287 16.23 -7.98 -7.64
N ILE A 288 16.47 -8.45 -8.86
CA ILE A 288 15.72 -8.00 -10.04
C ILE A 288 14.26 -8.39 -9.87
N ARG A 289 13.36 -7.45 -10.16
CA ARG A 289 11.92 -7.65 -10.04
C ARG A 289 11.44 -8.60 -11.13
N ASP A 290 10.75 -9.64 -10.70
CA ASP A 290 10.13 -10.65 -11.55
C ASP A 290 8.66 -10.27 -11.80
N TRP A 291 8.40 -9.69 -12.98
CA TRP A 291 7.05 -9.30 -13.38
C TRP A 291 6.23 -10.44 -13.97
N GLU A 292 6.82 -11.61 -14.29
CA GLU A 292 6.01 -12.80 -14.63
C GLU A 292 5.26 -13.29 -13.39
N ARG A 293 5.94 -13.34 -12.24
CA ARG A 293 5.33 -13.81 -10.98
C ARG A 293 4.44 -12.76 -10.31
N PHE A 294 4.80 -11.48 -10.40
CA PHE A 294 4.11 -10.38 -9.71
C PHE A 294 3.55 -9.34 -10.66
N GLY A 295 3.19 -9.79 -11.87
CA GLY A 295 2.65 -8.96 -12.93
C GLY A 295 1.37 -8.22 -12.55
N PRO A 296 1.05 -7.14 -13.27
CA PRO A 296 -0.19 -6.41 -13.08
C PRO A 296 -1.40 -7.30 -13.38
N THR A 297 -2.35 -7.36 -12.43
CA THR A 297 -3.59 -8.14 -12.57
C THR A 297 -4.67 -7.43 -13.39
N LYS A 298 -4.45 -6.15 -13.72
CA LYS A 298 -5.39 -5.32 -14.49
C LYS A 298 -4.64 -4.53 -15.56
N ARG A 299 -5.26 -4.41 -16.73
CA ARG A 299 -4.78 -3.55 -17.81
C ARG A 299 -4.82 -2.09 -17.36
N ALA A 300 -3.72 -1.38 -17.55
CA ALA A 300 -3.60 0.04 -17.32
C ALA A 300 -3.10 0.72 -18.60
N GLU A 301 -3.50 1.97 -18.79
CA GLU A 301 -2.97 2.81 -19.86
C GLU A 301 -1.46 3.04 -19.64
N LYS A 302 -0.64 2.70 -20.64
CA LYS A 302 0.82 2.73 -20.54
C LYS A 302 1.31 4.18 -20.64
N ARG A 303 1.90 4.71 -19.56
CA ARG A 303 2.35 6.12 -19.48
C ARG A 303 3.87 6.29 -19.45
N SER A 304 4.62 5.20 -19.33
CA SER A 304 6.07 5.25 -19.21
C SER A 304 6.73 4.09 -19.94
N LEU A 305 7.97 4.32 -20.39
CA LEU A 305 8.78 3.33 -21.09
C LEU A 305 9.11 2.14 -20.18
N CYS A 306 9.12 0.94 -20.76
CA CYS A 306 9.52 -0.27 -20.07
C CYS A 306 11.03 -0.31 -19.89
N TRP A 307 11.49 -0.27 -18.64
CA TRP A 307 12.91 -0.32 -18.35
C TRP A 307 13.57 -1.63 -18.85
N PHE A 308 12.91 -2.78 -18.66
CA PHE A 308 13.46 -4.08 -19.07
C PHE A 308 13.55 -4.22 -20.59
N TYR A 309 12.56 -3.74 -21.33
CA TYR A 309 12.61 -3.75 -22.80
C TYR A 309 13.82 -2.98 -23.34
N ALA A 310 14.19 -1.88 -22.68
CA ALA A 310 15.30 -1.03 -23.11
C ALA A 310 16.68 -1.49 -22.60
N ASN A 311 16.77 -2.13 -21.42
CA ASN A 311 18.05 -2.36 -20.74
C ASN A 311 18.36 -3.83 -20.40
N HIS A 312 17.36 -4.71 -20.36
CA HIS A 312 17.59 -6.13 -20.06
C HIS A 312 18.11 -6.84 -21.31
N PRO A 313 19.20 -7.61 -21.26
CA PRO A 313 19.73 -8.24 -22.47
C PRO A 313 18.81 -9.32 -23.07
N ASP A 314 17.94 -9.92 -22.26
CA ASP A 314 16.88 -10.84 -22.71
C ASP A 314 15.53 -10.14 -22.99
N GLY A 315 15.48 -8.80 -22.92
CA GLY A 315 14.26 -8.02 -23.09
C GLY A 315 13.30 -8.07 -21.89
N CYS A 316 12.10 -7.53 -22.08
CA CYS A 316 11.04 -7.61 -21.07
C CYS A 316 10.56 -9.06 -20.93
N PRO A 317 10.41 -9.59 -19.70
CA PRO A 317 9.86 -10.93 -19.51
C PRO A 317 8.36 -11.02 -19.86
N LEU A 318 7.67 -9.88 -19.93
CA LEU A 318 6.28 -9.81 -20.36
C LEU A 318 6.19 -9.48 -21.86
N THR A 319 5.14 -9.98 -22.52
CA THR A 319 4.74 -9.52 -23.85
C THR A 319 4.18 -8.10 -23.79
N ASP A 320 4.18 -7.37 -24.92
CA ASP A 320 3.72 -5.98 -24.94
C ASP A 320 2.23 -5.87 -24.55
N ASP A 321 1.39 -6.85 -24.87
CA ASP A 321 -0.04 -6.84 -24.52
C ASP A 321 -0.31 -7.01 -23.02
N ILE A 322 0.63 -7.58 -22.26
CA ILE A 322 0.52 -7.81 -20.81
C ILE A 322 1.27 -6.74 -20.01
N CYS A 323 2.39 -6.25 -20.52
CA CYS A 323 3.22 -5.27 -19.82
C CYS A 323 2.48 -3.95 -19.59
N THR A 324 2.55 -3.38 -18.38
CA THR A 324 1.99 -2.04 -18.07
C THR A 324 2.84 -0.88 -18.56
N TYR A 325 3.97 -1.15 -19.20
CA TYR A 325 4.93 -0.17 -19.68
C TYR A 325 5.08 -0.27 -21.21
N LEU A 326 5.46 0.83 -21.85
CA LEU A 326 5.59 0.91 -23.31
C LEU A 326 6.85 0.17 -23.79
N HIS A 327 6.69 -0.79 -24.71
CA HIS A 327 7.80 -1.45 -25.44
C HIS A 327 8.19 -0.68 -26.70
N THR A 328 8.45 0.61 -26.54
CA THR A 328 8.92 1.48 -27.62
C THR A 328 10.36 1.86 -27.34
N ARG A 329 11.22 1.87 -28.37
CA ARG A 329 12.57 2.43 -28.23
C ARG A 329 12.43 3.95 -28.05
N ALA A 330 13.19 4.51 -27.11
CA ALA A 330 13.23 5.95 -26.92
C ALA A 330 13.72 6.58 -28.24
N SER A 331 12.86 7.40 -28.86
CA SER A 331 13.22 8.32 -29.94
C SER A 331 14.08 9.46 -29.43
#